data_AF-A0A6I7Q7U0-F1
#
_entry.id   AF-A0A6I7Q7U0-F1
#
_cell.length_a   1.000
_cell.length_b   1.000
_cell.length_c   1.000
_cell.angle_alpha   90.00
_cell.angle_beta   90.00
_cell.angle_gamma   90.00
#
_symmetry.space_group_name_H-M   'P 1'
#
loop_
_entity.id
_entity.type
_entity.pdbx_description
1 polymer ?
#
loop_
_entity_poly.entity_id
_entity_poly.type
_entity_poly.pdbx_seq_one_letter_code
_entity_poly.pdbx_strand_id
1 'polypeptide(L)'
;MSAILLLDTSVYLNVLDIPTLNQDRDSILEEFAAFIEQDDHFLLPLATVWETGNHIADLGDGQTRRSYARRLVEDVAKAFNGEAP
;
A
#
# COMPACT_ATOMS: atom_id res chain seq x y z
N MET A 1 9.24 -21.51 -5.58
CA MET A 1 9.88 -20.44 -6.39
C MET A 1 9.16 -19.19 -5.94
N SER A 2 9.86 -18.25 -5.31
CA SER A 2 9.26 -16.99 -4.84
C SER A 2 8.68 -16.24 -6.05
N ALA A 3 7.43 -15.81 -5.93
CA ALA A 3 6.74 -15.01 -6.92
C ALA A 3 7.01 -13.52 -6.69
N ILE A 4 6.84 -12.72 -7.75
CA ILE A 4 6.82 -11.26 -7.65
C ILE A 4 5.35 -10.82 -7.76
N LEU A 5 4.85 -10.20 -6.70
CA LEU A 5 3.48 -9.72 -6.58
C LEU A 5 3.45 -8.23 -6.87
N LEU A 6 2.83 -7.85 -7.99
CA LEU A 6 2.65 -6.44 -8.34
C LEU A 6 1.45 -5.87 -7.58
N LEU A 7 1.68 -4.81 -6.81
CA LEU A 7 0.62 -4.14 -6.05
C LEU A 7 -0.14 -3.16 -6.93
N ASP A 8 -1.43 -3.44 -7.15
CA ASP A 8 -2.37 -2.50 -7.74
C ASP A 8 -2.77 -1.40 -6.73
N THR A 9 -3.19 -0.24 -7.25
CA THR A 9 -3.65 0.89 -6.44
C THR A 9 -4.79 0.51 -5.52
N SER A 10 -5.81 -0.21 -6.00
CA SER A 10 -6.95 -0.59 -5.17
C SER A 10 -6.53 -1.46 -3.98
N VAL A 11 -5.61 -2.40 -4.19
CA VAL A 11 -5.08 -3.26 -3.14
C VAL A 11 -4.26 -2.44 -2.13
N TYR A 12 -3.39 -1.56 -2.62
CA TYR A 12 -2.52 -0.79 -1.74
C TYR A 12 -3.26 0.26 -0.91
N LEU A 13 -4.36 0.84 -1.42
CA LEU A 13 -5.24 1.73 -0.65
C LEU A 13 -5.86 1.02 0.56
N ASN A 14 -6.20 -0.27 0.41
CA ASN A 14 -6.66 -1.11 1.51
C ASN A 14 -5.55 -1.32 2.54
N VAL A 15 -4.30 -1.58 2.13
CA VAL A 15 -3.14 -1.74 3.02
C VAL A 15 -2.84 -0.47 3.81
N LEU A 16 -2.87 0.70 3.15
CA LEU A 16 -2.65 2.00 3.79
C LEU A 16 -3.80 2.47 4.69
N ASP A 17 -4.94 1.78 4.66
CA ASP A 17 -6.14 2.14 5.43
C ASP A 17 -6.77 3.46 5.00
N ILE A 18 -6.83 3.73 3.68
CA ILE A 18 -7.39 5.00 3.18
C ILE A 18 -8.91 5.02 3.42
N PRO A 19 -9.46 6.06 4.07
CA PRO A 19 -10.89 6.11 4.37
C PRO A 19 -11.71 6.00 3.10
N THR A 20 -12.77 5.19 3.13
CA THR A 20 -13.70 4.95 2.00
C THR A 20 -13.08 4.21 0.80
N LEU A 21 -11.82 3.78 0.88
CA LEU A 21 -11.10 3.03 -0.16
C LEU A 21 -10.39 1.78 0.41
N ASN A 22 -10.91 1.27 1.53
CA ASN A 22 -10.33 0.17 2.32
C ASN A 22 -11.37 -0.94 2.64
N GLN A 23 -12.36 -1.14 1.77
CA GLN A 23 -13.50 -2.05 2.00
C GLN A 23 -13.09 -3.53 2.16
N ASP A 24 -11.99 -3.93 1.52
CA ASP A 24 -11.52 -5.32 1.44
C ASP A 24 -10.25 -5.53 2.28
N ARG A 25 -10.00 -4.64 3.24
CA ARG A 25 -8.75 -4.59 4.02
C ARG A 25 -8.45 -5.91 4.72
N ASP A 26 -9.43 -6.50 5.41
CA ASP A 26 -9.19 -7.71 6.21
C ASP A 26 -8.76 -8.88 5.31
N SER A 27 -9.45 -9.12 4.20
CA SER A 27 -9.08 -10.17 3.25
C SER A 27 -7.72 -9.90 2.59
N ILE A 28 -7.43 -8.65 2.25
CA ILE A 28 -6.13 -8.28 1.65
C ILE A 28 -4.99 -8.51 2.65
N LEU A 29 -5.16 -8.17 3.92
CA LEU A 29 -4.14 -8.40 4.94
C LEU A 29 -3.93 -9.90 5.21
N GLU A 30 -4.99 -10.71 5.15
CA GLU A 30 -4.88 -12.18 5.22
C GLU A 30 -4.09 -12.74 4.04
N GLU A 31 -4.36 -12.28 2.81
CA GLU A 31 -3.59 -12.67 1.62
C GLU A 31 -2.12 -12.24 1.70
N PHE A 32 -1.85 -11.02 2.16
CA PHE A 32 -0.48 -10.53 2.36
C PHE A 32 0.30 -11.40 3.35
N ALA A 33 -0.32 -11.79 4.46
CA ALA A 33 0.31 -12.67 5.43
C ALA A 33 0.71 -14.02 4.79
N ALA A 34 -0.19 -14.61 3.99
CA ALA A 34 0.08 -15.86 3.28
C ALA A 34 1.23 -15.74 2.27
N PHE A 35 1.37 -14.60 1.59
CA PHE A 35 2.47 -14.33 0.65
C PHE A 35 3.81 -14.08 1.36
N ILE A 36 3.79 -13.39 2.51
CA ILE A 36 4.98 -13.22 3.36
C ILE A 36 5.49 -14.58 3.86
N GLU A 37 4.58 -15.47 4.28
CA GLU A 37 4.93 -16.83 4.70
C GLU A 37 5.53 -17.68 3.56
N GLN A 38 5.19 -17.37 2.31
CA GLN A 38 5.71 -18.04 1.12
C GLN A 38 7.04 -17.46 0.60
N ASP A 39 7.57 -16.44 1.28
CA ASP A 39 8.78 -15.70 0.86
C ASP A 39 8.60 -15.04 -0.53
N ASP A 40 7.37 -14.64 -0.86
CA ASP A 40 7.06 -13.88 -2.08
C ASP A 40 7.48 -12.41 -1.94
N HIS A 41 7.87 -11.80 -3.06
CA HIS A 41 8.33 -10.41 -3.10
C HIS A 41 7.24 -9.46 -3.59
N PHE A 42 6.93 -8.45 -2.78
CA PHE A 42 6.04 -7.37 -3.19
C PHE A 42 6.79 -6.32 -4.01
N LEU A 43 6.28 -6.03 -5.20
CA LEU A 43 6.75 -4.94 -6.04
C LEU A 43 5.70 -3.83 -6.03
N LEU A 44 6.05 -2.67 -5.49
CA LEU A 44 5.21 -1.47 -5.51
C LEU A 44 5.51 -0.66 -6.80
N PRO A 45 4.62 -0.67 -7.80
CA PRO A 45 4.84 0.04 -9.05
C PRO A 45 4.81 1.56 -8.86
N LEU A 46 5.57 2.31 -9.66
CA LEU A 46 5.57 3.77 -9.63
C LEU A 46 4.18 4.37 -9.93
N ALA A 47 3.40 3.72 -10.80
CA ALA A 47 2.03 4.12 -11.09
C ALA A 47 1.15 4.05 -9.83
N THR A 48 1.23 2.95 -9.08
CA THR A 48 0.52 2.77 -7.81
C THR A 48 0.88 3.86 -6.80
N VAL A 49 2.17 4.19 -6.66
CA VAL A 49 2.60 5.31 -5.79
C VAL A 49 1.97 6.64 -6.20
N TRP A 50 1.96 6.93 -7.52
CA TRP A 50 1.39 8.17 -8.06
C TRP A 50 -0.12 8.27 -7.84
N GLU A 51 -0.85 7.20 -8.16
CA GLU A 51 -2.32 7.15 -8.03
C GLU A 51 -2.75 7.16 -6.56
N THR A 52 -2.06 6.44 -5.67
CA THR A 52 -2.29 6.52 -4.23
C THR A 52 -2.06 7.94 -3.71
N GLY A 53 -1.01 8.63 -4.17
CA GLY A 53 -0.79 10.03 -3.86
C GLY A 53 -1.97 10.94 -4.27
N ASN A 54 -2.58 10.69 -5.44
CA ASN A 54 -3.75 11.41 -5.90
C ASN A 54 -4.98 11.15 -4.99
N HIS A 55 -5.25 9.89 -4.64
CA HIS A 55 -6.34 9.57 -3.70
C HIS A 55 -6.16 10.20 -2.32
N ILE A 56 -4.92 10.27 -1.82
CA ILE A 56 -4.63 10.99 -0.57
C ILE A 56 -4.91 12.48 -0.73
N ALA A 57 -4.58 13.09 -1.87
CA ALA A 57 -4.82 14.52 -2.12
C ALA A 57 -6.31 14.89 -2.10
N ASP A 58 -7.19 13.96 -2.47
CA ASP A 58 -8.64 14.14 -2.51
C ASP A 58 -9.33 14.01 -1.13
N LEU A 59 -8.62 13.58 -0.07
CA LEU A 59 -9.19 13.52 1.28
C LEU A 59 -9.52 14.92 1.78
N GLY A 60 -10.70 15.12 2.37
CA GLY A 60 -11.19 16.46 2.73
C GLY A 60 -10.39 17.19 3.81
N ASP A 61 -9.87 16.46 4.81
CA ASP A 61 -9.14 17.04 5.94
C ASP A 61 -7.61 17.10 5.71
N GLY A 62 -7.02 18.28 5.90
CA GLY A 62 -5.60 18.52 5.64
C GLY A 62 -4.65 17.78 6.60
N GLN A 63 -5.05 17.54 7.85
CA GLN A 63 -4.24 16.76 8.78
C GLN A 63 -4.22 15.29 8.38
N THR A 64 -5.39 14.77 7.99
CA THR A 64 -5.57 13.43 7.45
C THR A 64 -4.71 13.23 6.20
N ARG A 65 -4.76 14.15 5.23
CA ARG A 65 -3.87 14.14 4.04
C ARG A 65 -2.40 14.03 4.42
N ARG A 66 -1.95 14.86 5.36
CA ARG A 66 -0.55 14.87 5.81
C ARG A 66 -0.15 13.56 6.50
N SER A 67 -1.04 12.97 7.28
CA SER A 67 -0.80 11.70 7.97
C SER A 67 -0.57 10.56 6.97
N TYR A 68 -1.49 10.40 6.00
CA TYR A 68 -1.36 9.35 5.00
C TYR A 68 -0.22 9.58 4.02
N ALA A 69 0.06 10.83 3.63
CA ALA A 69 1.21 11.14 2.79
C ALA A 69 2.54 10.76 3.47
N ARG A 70 2.65 10.90 4.80
CA ARG A 70 3.82 10.44 5.55
C ARG A 70 3.95 8.92 5.55
N ARG A 71 2.86 8.20 5.81
CA ARG A 71 2.83 6.73 5.74
C ARG A 71 3.25 6.23 4.35
N LEU A 72 2.71 6.82 3.29
CA LEU A 72 3.11 6.50 1.92
C LEU A 72 4.62 6.67 1.70
N VAL A 73 5.21 7.77 2.19
CA VAL A 73 6.66 8.01 2.08
C VAL A 73 7.46 6.98 2.88
N GLU A 74 7.02 6.64 4.09
CA GLU A 74 7.65 5.61 4.93
C GLU A 74 7.62 4.25 4.24
N ASP A 75 6.50 3.86 3.65
CA ASP A 75 6.33 2.57 2.97
C ASP A 75 7.13 2.48 1.67
N VAL A 76 7.18 3.56 0.88
CA VAL A 76 8.06 3.64 -0.29
C VAL A 76 9.54 3.56 0.13
N ALA A 77 9.91 4.17 1.26
CA ALA A 77 11.26 4.07 1.80
C ALA A 77 11.62 2.63 2.24
N LYS A 78 10.69 1.93 2.90
CA LYS A 78 10.82 0.50 3.26
C LYS A 78 11.00 -0.39 2.03
N ALA A 79 10.24 -0.13 0.96
CA ALA A 79 10.32 -0.91 -0.28
C ALA A 79 11.73 -0.86 -0.91
N PHE A 80 12.45 0.26 -0.79
CA PHE A 80 13.86 0.32 -1.24
C PHE A 80 14.80 -0.57 -0.42
N ASN A 81 14.42 -0.93 0.81
CA ASN A 81 15.17 -1.84 1.67
C ASN A 81 14.70 -3.30 1.55
N GLY A 82 13.72 -3.59 0.67
CA GLY A 82 13.12 -4.92 0.53
C GLY A 82 12.19 -5.31 1.68
N GLU A 83 11.77 -4.34 2.50
CA GLU A 83 10.81 -4.54 3.58
C GLU A 83 9.39 -4.37 3.02
N ALA A 84 8.47 -5.25 3.46
CA ALA A 84 7.06 -5.11 3.13
C ALA A 84 6.50 -3.82 3.78
N PRO A 85 5.63 -3.08 3.06
CA PRO A 85 4.98 -1.88 3.60
C PRO A 85 4.13 -2.17 4.84
#